data_AF-A0A925F4F8-F1
#
_entry.id   AF-A0A925F4F8-F1
#
_cell.length_a   1.000
_cell.length_b   1.000
_cell.length_c   1.000
_cell.angle_alpha   90.00
_cell.angle_beta   90.00
_cell.angle_gamma   90.00
#
_symmetry.space_group_name_H-M   'P 1'
#
loop_
_entity.id
_entity.type
_entity.pdbx_description
1 polymer ?
#
loop_
_entity_poly.entity_id
_entity_poly.type
_entity_poly.pdbx_seq_one_letter_code
_entity_poly.pdbx_strand_id
1 'polypeptide(L)'
;MKNATLLVLLSLILFPTLAQVDPATGVPRKTVEEILQQRNPAQSRALLAGQPVQYLALDFPGGRKRFFSGDKIKFRLRSDRRRYHDVIYGVSDSTFQFLVENPVTQRGEVLTFRLPDVDRVYTTNRVPLLTEGMVVFPAAGLLYFIMDVFHPGNQLRRGEDFRVTRGTAIVTGGLFGLGYLGYRLTFRTYRTRPDGRHRLRVLRTY
;
A
#
# COMPACT_ATOMS: atom_id res chain seq x y z
N MET A 1 -20.83 61.24 11.11
CA MET A 1 -20.83 59.75 11.10
C MET A 1 -20.98 59.16 9.67
N LYS A 2 -20.30 59.71 8.64
CA LYS A 2 -20.35 59.17 7.26
C LYS A 2 -19.02 58.58 6.75
N ASN A 3 -17.92 58.74 7.50
CA ASN A 3 -16.58 58.38 7.04
C ASN A 3 -16.04 57.06 7.62
N ALA A 4 -16.67 56.53 8.68
CA ALA A 4 -16.27 55.25 9.29
C ALA A 4 -16.67 54.05 8.42
N THR A 5 -17.78 54.16 7.69
CA THR A 5 -18.31 53.08 6.84
C THR A 5 -17.43 52.83 5.61
N LEU A 6 -16.75 53.87 5.11
CA LEU A 6 -15.93 53.78 3.91
C LEU A 6 -14.55 53.17 4.20
N LEU A 7 -14.03 53.34 5.42
CA LEU A 7 -12.78 52.71 5.90
C LEU A 7 -12.94 51.20 6.16
N VAL A 8 -14.12 50.76 6.62
CA VAL A 8 -14.44 49.33 6.80
C VAL A 8 -14.65 48.62 5.45
N LEU A 9 -15.17 49.34 4.44
CA LEU A 9 -15.30 48.81 3.08
C LEU A 9 -13.95 48.73 2.35
N LEU A 10 -13.03 49.66 2.61
CA LEU A 10 -11.69 49.64 2.02
C LEU A 10 -10.78 48.55 2.62
N SER A 11 -10.94 48.21 3.90
CA SER A 11 -10.19 47.11 4.54
C SER A 11 -10.63 45.72 4.08
N LEU A 12 -11.85 45.57 3.56
CA LEU A 12 -12.39 44.31 3.04
C LEU A 12 -11.95 43.99 1.60
N ILE A 13 -11.48 44.98 0.85
CA ILE A 13 -11.08 44.82 -0.56
C ILE A 13 -9.57 44.55 -0.71
N LEU A 14 -8.76 44.85 0.31
CA LEU A 14 -7.30 44.70 0.27
C LEU A 14 -6.77 43.34 0.77
N PHE A 15 -7.63 42.40 1.18
CA PHE A 15 -7.21 41.13 1.77
C PHE A 15 -7.25 39.83 0.93
N PRO A 16 -7.64 39.77 -0.37
CA PRO A 16 -7.51 38.53 -1.12
C PRO A 16 -6.34 38.58 -2.10
N THR A 17 -5.11 38.77 -1.62
CA THR A 17 -3.90 38.60 -2.47
C THR A 17 -2.88 37.61 -1.93
N LEU A 18 -3.23 36.79 -0.93
CA LEU A 18 -2.37 35.68 -0.48
C LEU A 18 -3.18 34.46 -0.02
N ALA A 19 -4.01 33.89 -0.89
CA ALA A 19 -4.31 32.45 -0.85
C ALA A 19 -5.07 32.05 -2.12
N GLN A 20 -4.41 31.30 -3.00
CA GLN A 20 -5.10 30.56 -4.06
C GLN A 20 -5.86 29.40 -3.40
N VAL A 21 -7.12 29.65 -3.04
CA VAL A 21 -8.06 28.65 -2.52
C VAL A 21 -8.90 28.13 -3.69
N ASP A 22 -8.81 26.83 -3.99
CA ASP A 22 -9.71 26.16 -4.93
C ASP A 22 -11.12 26.05 -4.31
N PRO A 23 -12.19 26.45 -5.03
CA PRO A 23 -13.54 26.60 -4.47
C PRO A 23 -14.30 25.29 -4.21
N ALA A 24 -13.71 24.12 -4.48
CA ALA A 24 -14.44 22.84 -4.47
C ALA A 24 -14.43 22.08 -3.13
N THR A 25 -13.47 22.32 -2.23
CA THR A 25 -13.30 21.45 -1.05
C THR A 25 -12.93 22.14 0.27
N GLY A 26 -12.62 23.45 0.30
CA GLY A 26 -12.31 24.17 1.55
C GLY A 26 -11.09 23.64 2.34
N VAL A 27 -10.40 22.61 1.85
CA VAL A 27 -9.16 22.07 2.39
C VAL A 27 -8.00 22.80 1.72
N PRO A 28 -6.99 23.29 2.47
CA PRO A 28 -5.79 23.87 1.87
C PRO A 28 -5.16 22.85 0.91
N ARG A 29 -4.87 23.30 -0.32
CA ARG A 29 -4.25 22.46 -1.34
C ARG A 29 -2.87 22.03 -0.84
N LYS A 30 -2.77 20.78 -0.38
CA LYS A 30 -1.48 20.19 -0.03
C LYS A 30 -0.56 20.31 -1.24
N THR A 31 0.63 20.85 -1.02
CA THR A 31 1.62 20.94 -2.09
C THR A 31 2.09 19.54 -2.48
N VAL A 32 2.69 19.40 -3.66
CA VAL A 32 3.14 18.08 -4.16
C VAL A 32 4.16 17.47 -3.19
N GLU A 33 4.98 18.31 -2.57
CA GLU A 33 5.98 17.93 -1.58
C GLU A 33 5.33 17.34 -0.33
N GLU A 34 4.27 17.96 0.18
CA GLU A 34 3.52 17.46 1.34
C GLU A 34 2.82 16.12 1.04
N ILE A 35 2.26 15.98 -0.16
CA ILE A 35 1.64 14.71 -0.61
C ILE A 35 2.70 13.60 -0.69
N LEU A 36 3.89 13.92 -1.22
CA LEU A 36 5.00 12.98 -1.30
C LEU A 36 5.53 12.59 0.08
N GLN A 37 5.73 13.55 0.98
CA GLN A 37 6.15 13.28 2.36
C GLN A 37 5.15 12.41 3.11
N GLN A 38 3.86 12.69 2.96
CA GLN A 38 2.81 11.91 3.61
C GLN A 38 2.73 10.48 3.06
N ARG A 39 2.95 10.29 1.75
CA ARG A 39 2.81 8.99 1.09
C ARG A 39 4.06 8.11 1.22
N ASN A 40 5.24 8.71 1.04
CA ASN A 40 6.53 8.03 1.20
C ASN A 40 7.64 9.05 1.55
N PRO A 41 8.04 9.13 2.83
CA PRO A 41 9.06 10.07 3.28
C PRO A 41 10.47 9.75 2.75
N ALA A 42 10.78 8.48 2.44
CA ALA A 42 12.06 8.11 1.84
C ALA A 42 12.16 8.62 0.40
N GLN A 43 11.08 8.47 -0.36
CA GLN A 43 10.97 9.01 -1.71
C GLN A 43 11.02 10.54 -1.72
N SER A 44 10.31 11.22 -0.81
CA SER A 44 10.34 12.68 -0.76
C SER A 44 11.74 13.19 -0.43
N ARG A 45 12.45 12.57 0.53
CA ARG A 45 13.84 12.93 0.85
C ARG A 45 14.76 12.74 -0.36
N ALA A 46 14.63 11.62 -1.06
CA ALA A 46 15.46 11.33 -2.22
C ALA A 46 15.23 12.31 -3.38
N LEU A 47 13.98 12.76 -3.59
CA LEU A 47 13.64 13.70 -4.67
C LEU A 47 13.95 15.16 -4.31
N LEU A 48 13.84 15.54 -3.03
CA LEU A 48 14.08 16.91 -2.57
C LEU A 48 15.55 17.22 -2.30
N ALA A 49 16.39 16.20 -2.10
CA ALA A 49 17.81 16.38 -1.79
C ALA A 49 18.65 16.97 -2.94
N GLY A 50 18.11 17.03 -4.18
CA GLY A 50 18.81 17.60 -5.34
C GLY A 50 20.10 16.86 -5.72
N GLN A 51 20.33 15.67 -5.18
CA GLN A 51 21.47 14.82 -5.49
C GLN A 51 21.02 13.56 -6.23
N PRO A 52 21.87 12.98 -7.09
CA PRO A 52 21.51 11.80 -7.84
C PRO A 52 21.38 10.58 -6.93
N VAL A 53 20.16 10.25 -6.53
CA VAL A 53 19.86 9.08 -5.68
C VAL A 53 19.57 7.85 -6.54
N GLN A 54 20.22 6.74 -6.21
CA GLN A 54 19.94 5.43 -6.78
C GLN A 54 18.72 4.80 -6.12
N TYR A 55 17.84 4.20 -6.92
CA TYR A 55 16.66 3.50 -6.44
C TYR A 55 16.40 2.23 -7.23
N LEU A 56 15.71 1.29 -6.58
CA LEU A 56 15.31 0.04 -7.17
C LEU A 56 13.95 0.21 -7.87
N ALA A 57 13.91 -0.09 -9.16
CA ALA A 57 12.71 -0.03 -9.97
C ALA A 57 12.23 -1.45 -10.30
N LEU A 58 11.00 -1.76 -9.89
CA LEU A 58 10.27 -2.96 -10.33
C LEU A 58 9.31 -2.55 -11.45
N ASP A 59 9.67 -2.94 -12.67
CA ASP A 59 8.83 -2.79 -13.85
C ASP A 59 7.82 -3.94 -13.93
N PHE A 60 6.56 -3.62 -14.22
CA PHE A 60 5.50 -4.60 -14.50
C PHE A 60 4.51 -4.05 -15.53
N PRO A 61 3.79 -4.90 -16.30
CA PRO A 61 2.74 -4.45 -17.20
C PRO A 61 1.67 -3.72 -16.38
N GLY A 62 1.54 -2.41 -16.61
CA GLY A 62 0.64 -1.51 -15.88
C GLY A 62 1.33 -0.54 -14.91
N GLY A 63 2.66 -0.55 -14.77
CA GLY A 63 3.36 0.50 -14.03
C GLY A 63 4.78 0.16 -13.58
N ARG A 64 5.38 1.10 -12.83
CA ARG A 64 6.68 0.94 -12.19
C ARG A 64 6.55 1.26 -10.71
N LYS A 65 6.99 0.34 -9.85
CA LYS A 65 7.14 0.62 -8.42
C LYS A 65 8.59 0.96 -8.11
N ARG A 66 8.80 2.07 -7.40
CA ARG A 66 10.12 2.57 -7.02
C ARG A 66 10.32 2.28 -5.53
N PHE A 67 11.51 1.81 -5.18
CA PHE A 67 11.93 1.60 -3.80
C PHE A 67 13.24 2.36 -3.56
N PHE A 68 13.25 3.24 -2.58
CA PHE A 68 14.40 4.04 -2.19
C PHE A 68 15.07 3.46 -0.95
N SER A 69 16.29 3.91 -0.64
CA SER A 69 16.91 3.62 0.65
C SER A 69 16.00 4.08 1.80
N GLY A 70 15.75 3.20 2.77
CA GLY A 70 14.78 3.38 3.84
C GLY A 70 13.41 2.74 3.58
N ASP A 71 13.10 2.34 2.34
CA ASP A 71 11.86 1.61 2.05
C ASP A 71 11.95 0.14 2.46
N LYS A 72 10.82 -0.42 2.91
CA LYS A 72 10.68 -1.86 3.14
C LYS A 72 10.33 -2.57 1.84
N ILE A 73 11.05 -3.65 1.54
CA ILE A 73 10.77 -4.51 0.39
C ILE A 73 10.75 -5.97 0.84
N LYS A 74 9.90 -6.75 0.19
CA LYS A 74 9.80 -8.19 0.40
C LYS A 74 10.15 -8.91 -0.87
N PHE A 75 11.08 -9.84 -0.81
CA PHE A 75 11.56 -10.56 -2.00
C PHE A 75 11.98 -11.98 -1.65
N ARG A 76 12.23 -12.78 -2.68
CA ARG A 76 12.72 -14.15 -2.59
C ARG A 76 13.85 -14.32 -3.59
N LEU A 77 14.93 -14.96 -3.14
CA LEU A 77 16.06 -15.29 -3.97
C LEU A 77 15.77 -16.50 -4.87
N ARG A 78 16.63 -16.71 -5.86
CA ARG A 78 16.58 -17.87 -6.74
C ARG A 78 17.27 -19.07 -6.10
N SER A 79 18.36 -18.82 -5.37
CA SER A 79 19.11 -19.84 -4.62
C SER A 79 18.30 -20.36 -3.43
N ASP A 80 17.64 -19.45 -2.70
CA ASP A 80 16.88 -19.79 -1.50
C ASP A 80 15.38 -19.47 -1.67
N ARG A 81 14.54 -20.42 -1.27
CA ARG A 81 13.07 -20.25 -1.22
C ARG A 81 12.62 -19.40 -0.03
N ARG A 82 13.51 -19.03 0.90
CA ARG A 82 13.21 -18.11 2.01
C ARG A 82 12.79 -16.73 1.51
N ARG A 83 11.86 -16.13 2.24
CA ARG A 83 11.36 -14.78 1.97
C ARG A 83 12.10 -13.81 2.87
N TYR A 84 12.73 -12.82 2.28
CA TYR A 84 13.36 -11.71 2.98
C TYR A 84 12.39 -10.55 3.03
N HIS A 85 12.33 -9.87 4.17
CA HIS A 85 11.46 -8.71 4.37
C HIS A 85 12.17 -7.73 5.29
N ASP A 86 12.78 -6.71 4.70
CA ASP A 86 13.55 -5.73 5.47
C ASP A 86 13.66 -4.38 4.78
N VAL A 87 14.29 -3.43 5.48
CA VAL A 87 14.55 -2.06 5.03
C VAL A 87 15.79 -2.02 4.15
N ILE A 88 15.65 -1.42 2.96
CA ILE A 88 16.76 -1.20 2.04
C ILE A 88 17.72 -0.20 2.70
N TYR A 89 18.94 -0.62 2.99
CA TYR A 89 20.00 0.23 3.52
C TYR A 89 20.62 1.09 2.41
N GLY A 90 20.91 0.46 1.27
CA GLY A 90 21.53 1.12 0.12
C GLY A 90 21.32 0.36 -1.18
N VAL A 91 21.40 1.08 -2.29
CA VAL A 91 21.32 0.55 -3.65
C VAL A 91 22.59 0.93 -4.39
N SER A 92 23.16 -0.04 -5.10
CA SER A 92 24.32 0.10 -6.00
C SER A 92 23.93 -0.37 -7.40
N ASP A 93 24.81 -0.27 -8.39
CA ASP A 93 24.46 -0.48 -9.81
C ASP A 93 23.92 -1.90 -10.11
N SER A 94 24.40 -2.92 -9.40
CA SER A 94 23.98 -4.33 -9.60
C SER A 94 23.61 -5.06 -8.30
N THR A 95 23.71 -4.37 -7.16
CA THR A 95 23.46 -4.93 -5.83
C THR A 95 22.64 -3.99 -4.98
N PHE A 96 22.00 -4.56 -3.97
CA PHE A 96 21.25 -3.82 -2.97
C PHE A 96 21.51 -4.44 -1.61
N GLN A 97 21.46 -3.62 -0.58
CA GLN A 97 21.86 -3.97 0.77
C GLN A 97 20.66 -3.86 1.71
N PHE A 98 20.50 -4.84 2.59
CA PHE A 98 19.56 -4.79 3.71
C PHE A 98 20.30 -4.70 5.01
N LEU A 99 19.67 -4.03 5.97
CA LEU A 99 20.04 -4.16 7.36
C LEU A 99 19.17 -5.26 7.97
N VAL A 100 19.73 -6.45 8.17
CA VAL A 100 19.02 -7.57 8.82
C VAL A 100 19.44 -7.62 10.27
N GLU A 101 18.47 -7.54 11.18
CA GLU A 101 18.74 -7.69 12.60
C GLU A 101 18.95 -9.16 12.95
N ASN A 102 20.13 -9.49 13.46
CA ASN A 102 20.43 -10.84 13.90
C ASN A 102 19.77 -11.07 15.29
N PRO A 103 18.83 -12.02 15.42
CA PRO A 103 18.08 -12.21 16.66
C PRO A 103 18.96 -12.68 17.83
N VAL A 104 20.13 -13.27 17.55
CA VAL A 104 21.04 -13.79 18.57
C VAL A 104 21.92 -12.68 19.16
N THR A 105 22.41 -11.77 18.31
CA THR A 105 23.38 -10.74 18.71
C THR A 105 22.76 -9.36 18.89
N GLN A 106 21.48 -9.18 18.51
CA GLN A 106 20.79 -7.88 18.48
C GLN A 106 21.58 -6.80 17.71
N ARG A 107 22.40 -7.22 16.76
CA ARG A 107 23.18 -6.32 15.89
C ARG A 107 22.63 -6.41 14.48
N GLY A 108 22.51 -5.25 13.84
CA GLY A 108 22.17 -5.15 12.42
C GLY A 108 23.36 -5.56 11.57
N GLU A 109 23.22 -6.64 10.82
CA GLU A 109 24.18 -7.07 9.82
C GLU A 109 23.74 -6.57 8.44
N VAL A 110 24.67 -5.99 7.69
CA VAL A 110 24.39 -5.53 6.34
C VAL A 110 24.58 -6.68 5.36
N LEU A 111 23.48 -7.20 4.82
CA LEU A 111 23.51 -8.26 3.82
C LEU A 111 23.38 -7.67 2.41
N THR A 112 24.30 -8.04 1.54
CA THR A 112 24.32 -7.58 0.13
C THR A 112 23.76 -8.66 -0.78
N PHE A 113 22.80 -8.30 -1.62
CA PHE A 113 22.19 -9.19 -2.60
C PHE A 113 22.37 -8.64 -4.02
N ARG A 114 22.60 -9.54 -4.99
CA ARG A 114 22.68 -9.18 -6.41
C ARG A 114 21.30 -9.18 -7.04
N LEU A 115 21.02 -8.22 -7.91
CA LEU A 115 19.74 -8.12 -8.62
C LEU A 115 19.36 -9.39 -9.42
N PRO A 116 20.29 -10.05 -10.17
CA PRO A 116 19.99 -11.25 -10.94
C PRO A 116 19.54 -12.45 -10.09
N ASP A 117 19.93 -12.46 -8.81
CA ASP A 117 19.64 -13.54 -7.88
C ASP A 117 18.23 -13.43 -7.30
N VAL A 118 17.51 -12.32 -7.53
CA VAL A 118 16.12 -12.15 -7.10
C VAL A 118 15.19 -12.91 -8.04
N ASP A 119 14.42 -13.87 -7.53
CA ASP A 119 13.39 -14.61 -8.30
C ASP A 119 12.02 -13.93 -8.21
N ARG A 120 11.64 -13.40 -7.05
CA ARG A 120 10.32 -12.76 -6.86
C ARG A 120 10.41 -11.54 -5.97
N VAL A 121 9.65 -10.51 -6.33
CA VAL A 121 9.36 -9.36 -5.48
C VAL A 121 7.89 -9.36 -5.13
N TYR A 122 7.60 -9.25 -3.83
CA TYR A 122 6.26 -9.19 -3.29
C TYR A 122 5.92 -7.72 -3.05
N THR A 123 4.81 -7.28 -3.63
CA THR A 123 4.34 -5.92 -3.44
C THR A 123 2.88 -5.92 -3.04
N THR A 124 2.56 -5.03 -2.13
CA THR A 124 1.18 -4.74 -1.74
C THR A 124 0.74 -3.47 -2.48
N ASN A 125 -0.34 -3.58 -3.24
CA ASN A 125 -1.07 -2.41 -3.74
C ASN A 125 -2.20 -2.12 -2.76
N ARG A 126 -2.01 -1.14 -1.87
CA ARG A 126 -3.08 -0.67 -1.00
C ARG A 126 -4.06 0.15 -1.83
N VAL A 127 -5.17 -0.48 -2.20
CA VAL A 127 -6.40 0.21 -2.63
C VAL A 127 -7.30 0.23 -1.40
N PRO A 128 -7.63 1.40 -0.82
CA PRO A 128 -8.30 1.49 0.48
C PRO A 128 -9.57 0.62 0.56
N LEU A 129 -10.48 0.80 -0.40
CA LEU A 129 -11.73 0.06 -0.49
C LEU A 129 -11.53 -1.46 -0.55
N LEU A 130 -10.58 -1.92 -1.35
CA LEU A 130 -10.35 -3.35 -1.54
C LEU A 130 -9.64 -3.98 -0.33
N THR A 131 -8.72 -3.24 0.28
CA THR A 131 -7.92 -3.71 1.42
C THR A 131 -8.76 -3.83 2.68
N GLU A 132 -9.69 -2.90 2.91
CA GLU A 132 -10.64 -2.96 4.02
C GLU A 132 -11.72 -4.02 3.75
N GLY A 133 -12.24 -4.08 2.51
CA GLY A 133 -13.22 -5.09 2.10
C GLY A 133 -12.76 -6.53 2.29
N MET A 134 -11.45 -6.83 2.16
CA MET A 134 -10.90 -8.16 2.40
C MET A 134 -11.19 -8.73 3.78
N VAL A 135 -11.27 -7.86 4.79
CA VAL A 135 -11.53 -8.28 6.17
C VAL A 135 -13.03 -8.20 6.44
N VAL A 136 -13.69 -7.16 5.95
CA VAL A 136 -15.11 -6.91 6.21
C VAL A 136 -16.00 -7.96 5.52
N PHE A 137 -15.74 -8.32 4.26
CA PHE A 137 -16.61 -9.27 3.54
C PHE A 137 -16.62 -10.66 4.20
N PRO A 138 -15.48 -11.33 4.49
CA PRO A 138 -15.50 -12.62 5.18
C PRO A 138 -16.09 -12.54 6.60
N ALA A 139 -15.83 -11.45 7.33
CA ALA A 139 -16.41 -11.24 8.65
C ALA A 139 -17.95 -11.13 8.59
N ALA A 140 -18.48 -10.37 7.62
CA ALA A 140 -19.92 -10.28 7.39
C ALA A 140 -20.51 -11.64 6.98
N GLY A 141 -19.80 -12.42 6.16
CA GLY A 141 -20.21 -13.79 5.81
C GLY A 141 -20.27 -14.70 7.03
N LEU A 142 -19.28 -14.64 7.92
CA LEU A 142 -19.27 -15.39 9.16
C LEU A 142 -20.43 -14.97 10.08
N LEU A 143 -20.64 -13.67 10.26
CA LEU A 143 -21.74 -13.14 11.08
C LEU A 143 -23.10 -13.57 10.52
N TYR A 144 -23.29 -13.51 9.21
CA TYR A 144 -24.53 -13.94 8.58
C TYR A 144 -24.75 -15.45 8.74
N PHE A 145 -23.69 -16.26 8.61
CA PHE A 145 -23.76 -17.69 8.88
C PHE A 145 -24.17 -17.98 10.32
N ILE A 146 -23.56 -17.30 11.30
CA ILE A 146 -23.90 -17.43 12.71
C ILE A 146 -25.36 -17.01 12.94
N MET A 147 -25.78 -15.87 12.41
CA MET A 147 -27.15 -15.39 12.56
C MET A 147 -28.16 -16.40 12.00
N ASP A 148 -27.86 -17.03 10.88
CA ASP A 148 -28.69 -18.10 10.34
C ASP A 148 -28.69 -19.29 11.33
N VAL A 149 -27.54 -19.80 11.74
CA VAL A 149 -27.45 -20.93 12.70
C VAL A 149 -28.26 -20.69 13.99
N PHE A 150 -28.28 -19.47 14.51
CA PHE A 150 -28.99 -19.12 15.76
C PHE A 150 -30.41 -18.55 15.57
N HIS A 151 -30.92 -18.42 14.35
CA HIS A 151 -32.27 -17.91 14.12
C HIS A 151 -33.30 -18.84 14.79
N PRO A 152 -34.30 -18.32 15.55
CA PRO A 152 -35.31 -19.13 16.23
C PRO A 152 -36.20 -19.97 15.32
N GLY A 153 -36.12 -19.78 13.99
CA GLY A 153 -36.79 -20.61 12.99
C GLY A 153 -35.96 -21.79 12.47
N ASN A 154 -34.68 -21.92 12.85
CA ASN A 154 -33.77 -22.88 12.22
C ASN A 154 -33.79 -24.28 12.85
N GLN A 155 -33.65 -25.26 11.96
CA GLN A 155 -33.81 -26.70 12.16
C GLN A 155 -32.88 -27.28 13.24
N LEU A 156 -31.74 -26.64 13.53
CA LEU A 156 -30.78 -27.05 14.56
C LEU A 156 -31.37 -27.07 15.98
N ARG A 157 -32.30 -26.16 16.28
CA ARG A 157 -33.00 -26.12 17.58
C ARG A 157 -34.14 -27.14 17.68
N ARG A 158 -34.56 -27.75 16.57
CA ARG A 158 -35.62 -28.77 16.49
C ARG A 158 -35.10 -30.21 16.41
N GLY A 159 -33.78 -30.42 16.43
CA GLY A 159 -33.17 -31.75 16.35
C GLY A 159 -33.14 -32.36 14.94
N GLU A 160 -33.38 -31.57 13.90
CA GLU A 160 -33.26 -31.99 12.50
C GLU A 160 -31.81 -31.80 11.98
N ASP A 161 -31.43 -32.60 10.98
CA ASP A 161 -30.11 -32.53 10.33
C ASP A 161 -29.78 -31.09 9.91
N PHE A 162 -28.56 -30.64 10.23
CA PHE A 162 -28.08 -29.33 9.81
C PHE A 162 -28.07 -29.21 8.29
N ARG A 163 -29.06 -28.50 7.73
CA ARG A 163 -29.11 -28.16 6.31
C ARG A 163 -28.84 -26.67 6.14
N VAL A 164 -27.69 -26.35 5.56
CA VAL A 164 -27.39 -24.98 5.14
C VAL A 164 -28.39 -24.57 4.05
N THR A 165 -29.22 -23.57 4.34
CA THR A 165 -30.16 -23.02 3.36
C THR A 165 -29.39 -22.51 2.14
N ARG A 166 -29.88 -22.78 0.92
CA ARG A 166 -29.20 -22.34 -0.32
C ARG A 166 -28.89 -20.84 -0.33
N GLY A 167 -29.79 -20.01 0.22
CA GLY A 167 -29.57 -18.57 0.39
C GLY A 167 -28.35 -18.27 1.26
N THR A 168 -28.23 -18.92 2.42
CA THR A 168 -27.08 -18.80 3.32
C THR A 168 -25.79 -19.23 2.65
N ALA A 169 -25.79 -20.37 1.97
CA ALA A 169 -24.61 -20.84 1.24
C ALA A 169 -24.16 -19.83 0.16
N ILE A 170 -25.09 -19.25 -0.59
CA ILE A 170 -24.78 -18.28 -1.66
C ILE A 170 -24.23 -16.97 -1.06
N VAL A 171 -24.87 -16.41 -0.04
CA VAL A 171 -24.46 -15.13 0.56
C VAL A 171 -23.12 -15.26 1.26
N THR A 172 -22.96 -16.27 2.10
CA THR A 172 -21.70 -16.53 2.83
C THR A 172 -20.58 -16.86 1.85
N GLY A 173 -20.81 -17.81 0.93
CA GLY A 173 -19.85 -18.18 -0.10
C GLY A 173 -19.44 -17.00 -0.99
N GLY A 174 -20.39 -16.16 -1.39
CA GLY A 174 -20.13 -14.95 -2.17
C GLY A 174 -19.25 -13.93 -1.43
N LEU A 175 -19.53 -13.70 -0.14
CA LEU A 175 -18.75 -12.79 0.70
C LEU A 175 -17.32 -13.30 0.96
N PHE A 176 -17.16 -14.59 1.24
CA PHE A 176 -15.83 -15.22 1.33
C PHE A 176 -15.09 -15.16 -0.02
N GLY A 177 -15.79 -15.42 -1.13
CA GLY A 177 -15.25 -15.33 -2.48
C GLY A 177 -14.75 -13.92 -2.83
N LEU A 178 -15.53 -12.88 -2.50
CA LEU A 178 -15.14 -11.49 -2.70
C LEU A 178 -13.93 -11.10 -1.83
N GLY A 179 -13.91 -11.52 -0.56
CA GLY A 179 -12.76 -11.31 0.32
C GLY A 179 -11.49 -11.96 -0.22
N TYR A 180 -11.60 -13.21 -0.69
CA TYR A 180 -10.49 -13.94 -1.31
C TYR A 180 -10.01 -13.30 -2.62
N LEU A 181 -10.93 -12.88 -3.48
CA LEU A 181 -10.60 -12.19 -4.72
C LEU A 181 -9.89 -10.87 -4.45
N GLY A 182 -10.39 -10.11 -3.48
CA GLY A 182 -9.72 -8.93 -2.96
C GLY A 182 -8.28 -9.27 -2.57
N TYR A 183 -8.08 -10.23 -1.67
CA TYR A 183 -6.76 -10.64 -1.17
C TYR A 183 -5.79 -10.93 -2.33
N ARG A 184 -6.26 -11.66 -3.33
CA ARG A 184 -5.46 -12.02 -4.50
C ARG A 184 -5.03 -10.80 -5.32
N LEU A 185 -5.86 -9.77 -5.41
CA LEU A 185 -5.61 -8.55 -6.17
C LEU A 185 -4.69 -7.57 -5.45
N THR A 186 -4.75 -7.46 -4.11
CA THR A 186 -3.90 -6.55 -3.32
C THR A 186 -2.49 -7.09 -3.13
N PHE A 187 -2.34 -8.38 -2.85
CA PHE A 187 -1.04 -9.01 -2.63
C PHE A 187 -0.50 -9.61 -3.93
N ARG A 188 0.08 -8.74 -4.78
CA ARG A 188 0.67 -9.16 -6.05
C ARG A 188 2.10 -9.64 -5.85
N THR A 189 2.40 -10.78 -6.46
CA THR A 189 3.76 -11.34 -6.52
C THR A 189 4.26 -11.23 -7.95
N TYR A 190 5.37 -10.53 -8.15
CA TYR A 190 6.00 -10.38 -9.45
C TYR A 190 7.23 -11.26 -9.52
N ARG A 191 7.28 -12.14 -10.53
CA ARG A 191 8.45 -12.97 -10.78
C ARG A 191 9.44 -12.19 -11.64
N THR A 192 10.59 -11.88 -11.08
CA THR A 192 11.64 -11.12 -11.74
C THR A 192 12.42 -12.06 -12.66
N ARG A 193 12.32 -11.81 -13.98
CA ARG A 193 13.14 -12.50 -15.00
C ARG A 193 14.04 -11.46 -15.67
N PRO A 194 15.32 -11.76 -15.93
CA PRO A 194 16.23 -10.84 -16.61
C PRO A 194 15.68 -10.32 -17.94
N ASP A 195 14.99 -11.20 -18.69
CA ASP A 195 14.42 -10.90 -20.01
C ASP A 195 12.87 -10.84 -20.04
N GLY A 196 12.22 -10.85 -18.87
CA GLY A 196 10.77 -10.91 -18.80
C GLY A 196 10.05 -9.55 -18.90
N ARG A 197 8.72 -9.60 -18.86
CA ARG A 197 7.84 -8.42 -18.68
C ARG A 197 7.94 -7.79 -17.29
N HIS A 198 8.52 -8.51 -16.32
CA HIS A 198 8.76 -8.04 -14.96
C HIS A 198 10.26 -8.00 -14.70
N ARG A 199 10.83 -6.79 -14.64
CA ARG A 199 12.27 -6.59 -14.48
C ARG A 199 12.55 -5.75 -13.25
N LEU A 200 13.57 -6.18 -12.50
CA LEU A 200 14.12 -5.41 -11.39
C LEU A 200 15.38 -4.73 -11.92
N ARG A 201 15.46 -3.40 -11.81
CA ARG A 201 16.58 -2.59 -12.30
C ARG A 201 16.93 -1.51 -11.29
N VAL A 202 18.18 -1.05 -11.34
CA VAL A 202 18.60 0.15 -10.60
C VAL A 202 18.56 1.34 -11.54
N LEU A 203 17.98 2.44 -11.07
CA LEU A 203 17.88 3.69 -11.80
C LEU A 203 18.34 4.85 -10.91
N ARG A 204 18.77 5.93 -11.53
CA ARG A 204 19.16 7.17 -10.85
C ARG A 204 18.09 8.23 -11.07
N THR A 205 17.80 9.02 -10.05
CA THR A 205 17.13 10.31 -10.23
C THR A 205 18.18 11.39 -10.46
N TYR A 206 17.81 12.47 -11.13
CA TYR A 206 18.61 13.69 -11.27
C TYR A 206 17.97 14.81 -10.46
#